data_AF-A0A9X9LLQ5-F1
#
_entry.id   AF-A0A9X9LLQ5-F1
#
_cell.length_a   1.000
_cell.length_b   1.000
_cell.length_c   1.000
_cell.angle_alpha   90.00
_cell.angle_beta   90.00
_cell.angle_gamma   90.00
#
_symmetry.space_group_name_H-M   'P 1'
#
loop_
_entity.id
_entity.type
_entity.pdbx_description
1 polymer ?
#
loop_
_entity_poly.entity_id
_entity_poly.type
_entity_poly.pdbx_seq_one_letter_code
_entity_poly.pdbx_strand_id
1 'polypeptide(L)'
;CDCNREGTQKPTCDRDTGTCRCREGVSGPRCDLCARGHGREFPACLRCHGCFDPWDHTVSALSKAVQGLMRLAANMRDKREPVGVCEADFKGLRENMSEIERILKHPVFSSGEFSTVKDYQDSVREQIMQLSMQMKAVREFPDLKERIGRRRNEADLLLEELRREIGLRSRAHNASVTDSSEDIKKHYQTSSSAEKKSNETISIIKNSEKTRNDLLIIFDTLTSKQNSSLEKLKQITVPDIQRLKEKVCGDPGDRPCVLSSCDGPSGGGSPPLSSNALQQAQEAESAIRNLSDQVQGWKNQLKNISKLAEISKNSALQLSEKLRNMKNQSE
;
A
#
# COMPACT_ATOMS: atom_id res chain seq x y z
N CYS A 1 14.49 -65.33 -6.71
CA CYS A 1 13.68 -64.18 -7.13
C CYS A 1 12.88 -63.68 -5.95
N ASP A 2 12.78 -62.37 -5.81
CA ASP A 2 12.17 -61.71 -4.65
C ASP A 2 10.72 -61.29 -4.96
N CYS A 3 9.88 -62.27 -5.31
CA CYS A 3 8.51 -62.01 -5.73
C CYS A 3 7.59 -61.70 -4.55
N ASN A 4 6.76 -60.66 -4.69
CA ASN A 4 5.75 -60.34 -3.69
C ASN A 4 4.70 -61.46 -3.61
N ARG A 5 4.52 -62.03 -2.41
CA ARG A 5 3.63 -63.17 -2.19
C ARG A 5 2.15 -62.83 -2.41
N GLU A 6 1.74 -61.61 -2.10
CA GLU A 6 0.35 -61.19 -2.25
C GLU A 6 0.01 -60.93 -3.72
N GLY A 7 0.95 -60.41 -4.50
CA GLY A 7 0.71 -60.04 -5.89
C GLY A 7 1.08 -61.11 -6.93
N THR A 8 1.67 -62.24 -6.53
CA THR A 8 2.00 -63.34 -7.44
C THR A 8 1.02 -64.50 -7.37
N GLN A 9 0.82 -65.18 -8.50
CA GLN A 9 0.02 -66.42 -8.53
C GLN A 9 0.77 -67.60 -7.92
N LYS A 10 2.09 -67.62 -8.12
CA LYS A 10 3.03 -68.60 -7.57
C LYS A 10 4.36 -67.90 -7.27
N PRO A 11 5.10 -68.29 -6.22
CA PRO A 11 6.39 -67.69 -5.85
C PRO A 11 7.53 -68.20 -6.76
N THR A 12 7.30 -68.18 -8.07
CA THR A 12 8.24 -68.61 -9.11
C THR A 12 8.39 -67.49 -10.12
N CYS A 13 9.63 -67.16 -10.47
CA CYS A 13 9.95 -66.22 -11.54
C CYS A 13 10.34 -66.98 -12.81
N ASP A 14 10.26 -66.27 -13.92
CA ASP A 14 10.87 -66.68 -15.17
C ASP A 14 12.40 -66.77 -15.01
N ARG A 15 13.01 -67.86 -15.49
CA ARG A 15 14.43 -68.14 -15.26
C ARG A 15 15.36 -67.25 -16.07
N ASP A 16 14.92 -66.79 -17.24
CA ASP A 16 15.76 -66.03 -18.18
C ASP A 16 15.66 -64.53 -17.90
N THR A 17 14.46 -64.05 -17.56
CA THR A 17 14.19 -62.62 -17.34
C THR A 17 14.17 -62.22 -15.86
N GLY A 18 14.04 -63.18 -14.94
CA GLY A 18 13.88 -62.92 -13.50
C GLY A 18 12.53 -62.29 -13.11
N THR A 19 11.60 -62.12 -14.04
CA THR A 19 10.30 -61.46 -13.81
C THR A 19 9.32 -62.40 -13.11
N CYS A 20 8.62 -61.89 -12.09
CA CYS A 20 7.63 -62.64 -11.34
C CYS A 20 6.30 -62.78 -12.10
N ARG A 21 5.59 -63.89 -11.91
CA ARG A 21 4.27 -64.11 -12.53
C ARG A 21 3.15 -63.47 -11.69
N CYS A 22 2.73 -62.27 -12.09
CA CYS A 22 1.72 -61.49 -11.37
C CYS A 22 0.31 -62.04 -11.52
N ARG A 23 -0.53 -61.84 -10.50
CA ARG A 23 -1.97 -62.10 -10.58
C ARG A 23 -2.68 -60.98 -11.36
N GLU A 24 -3.92 -61.25 -11.76
CA GLU A 24 -4.73 -60.25 -12.47
C GLU A 24 -4.85 -58.95 -11.66
N GLY A 25 -4.78 -57.81 -12.35
CA GLY A 25 -4.81 -56.49 -11.72
C GLY A 25 -3.51 -56.05 -11.04
N VAL A 26 -2.46 -56.89 -11.03
CA VAL A 26 -1.14 -56.59 -10.46
C VAL A 26 -0.07 -56.59 -11.56
N SER A 27 0.92 -55.72 -11.41
CA SER A 27 2.01 -55.51 -12.36
C SER A 27 3.32 -55.19 -11.61
N GLY A 28 4.39 -54.95 -12.38
CA GLY A 28 5.72 -54.70 -11.86
C GLY A 28 6.58 -55.97 -11.85
N PRO A 29 7.92 -55.83 -11.85
CA PRO A 29 8.85 -56.96 -11.97
C PRO A 29 8.77 -57.93 -10.78
N ARG A 30 8.35 -57.43 -9.61
CA ARG A 30 8.15 -58.17 -8.37
C ARG A 30 6.68 -58.41 -8.03
N CYS A 31 5.75 -57.94 -8.86
CA CYS A 31 4.30 -58.00 -8.64
C CYS A 31 3.84 -57.29 -7.37
N ASP A 32 4.33 -56.09 -7.14
CA ASP A 32 4.11 -55.26 -5.96
C ASP A 32 3.33 -53.96 -6.27
N LEU A 33 2.84 -53.81 -7.50
CA LEU A 33 2.13 -52.62 -7.96
C LEU A 33 0.80 -53.01 -8.63
N CYS A 34 -0.24 -52.22 -8.47
CA CYS A 34 -1.46 -52.44 -9.25
C CYS A 34 -1.26 -52.09 -10.73
N ALA A 35 -1.83 -52.89 -11.62
CA ALA A 35 -1.77 -52.70 -13.06
C ALA A 35 -2.58 -51.46 -13.49
N ARG A 36 -2.24 -50.89 -14.66
CA ARG A 36 -3.07 -49.84 -15.28
C ARG A 36 -4.50 -50.33 -15.44
N GLY A 37 -5.49 -49.47 -15.17
CA GLY A 37 -6.90 -49.86 -15.11
C GLY A 37 -7.34 -50.45 -13.78
N HIS A 38 -6.48 -50.45 -12.77
CA HIS A 38 -6.80 -50.84 -11.39
C HIS A 38 -6.38 -49.71 -10.42
N GLY A 39 -7.04 -49.64 -9.27
CA GLY A 39 -6.78 -48.66 -8.22
C GLY A 39 -5.38 -48.80 -7.61
N ARG A 40 -4.95 -47.83 -6.80
CA ARG A 40 -3.57 -47.80 -6.24
C ARG A 40 -3.40 -48.62 -4.97
N GLU A 41 -4.49 -49.13 -4.40
CA GLU A 41 -4.49 -49.85 -3.12
C GLU A 41 -4.05 -51.31 -3.32
N PHE A 42 -2.77 -51.58 -3.09
CA PHE A 42 -2.22 -52.93 -3.06
C PHE A 42 -2.49 -53.57 -1.68
N PRO A 43 -2.83 -54.87 -1.59
CA PRO A 43 -2.90 -55.85 -2.67
C PRO A 43 -4.25 -55.89 -3.42
N ALA A 44 -5.26 -55.16 -2.95
CA ALA A 44 -6.64 -55.26 -3.44
C ALA A 44 -6.78 -54.98 -4.94
N CYS A 45 -6.08 -53.97 -5.46
CA CYS A 45 -6.00 -53.60 -6.88
C CYS A 45 -7.35 -53.69 -7.59
N LEU A 46 -8.39 -53.06 -7.04
CA LEU A 46 -9.74 -53.11 -7.60
C LEU A 46 -9.75 -52.48 -9.00
N ARG A 47 -10.45 -53.12 -9.94
CA ARG A 47 -10.60 -52.59 -11.30
C ARG A 47 -11.25 -51.21 -11.24
N CYS A 48 -10.71 -50.28 -12.01
CA CYS A 48 -11.27 -48.94 -12.16
C CYS A 48 -12.68 -49.02 -12.75
N HIS A 49 -13.50 -48.00 -12.50
CA HIS A 49 -14.84 -47.88 -13.07
C HIS A 49 -14.82 -48.04 -14.60
N GLY A 50 -15.89 -48.57 -15.20
CA GLY A 50 -15.96 -48.84 -16.65
C GLY A 50 -15.73 -47.64 -17.57
N CYS A 51 -15.78 -46.41 -17.04
CA CYS A 51 -15.39 -45.19 -17.76
C CYS A 51 -13.88 -45.09 -18.02
N PHE A 52 -13.05 -45.87 -17.32
CA PHE A 52 -11.61 -45.85 -17.46
C PHE A 52 -11.18 -46.39 -18.83
N ASP A 53 -11.76 -47.49 -19.32
CA ASP A 53 -11.31 -48.11 -20.57
C ASP A 53 -11.50 -47.18 -21.79
N PRO A 54 -12.66 -46.49 -21.98
CA PRO A 54 -12.83 -45.50 -23.04
C PRO A 54 -11.94 -44.25 -22.87
N TRP A 55 -11.75 -43.79 -21.63
CA TRP A 55 -10.87 -42.65 -21.34
C TRP A 55 -9.41 -43.00 -21.65
N ASP A 56 -8.95 -44.17 -21.23
CA ASP A 56 -7.58 -44.64 -21.41
C ASP A 56 -7.24 -44.87 -22.88
N HIS A 57 -8.21 -45.37 -23.66
CA HIS A 57 -8.12 -45.46 -25.11
C HIS A 57 -7.95 -44.07 -25.74
N THR A 58 -8.76 -43.09 -25.33
CA THR A 58 -8.72 -41.72 -25.85
C THR A 58 -7.40 -41.04 -25.51
N VAL A 59 -6.93 -41.15 -24.26
CA VAL A 59 -5.66 -40.59 -23.81
C VAL A 59 -4.48 -41.28 -24.50
N SER A 60 -4.53 -42.59 -24.71
CA SER A 60 -3.49 -43.34 -25.42
C SER A 60 -3.45 -42.98 -26.91
N ALA A 61 -4.61 -42.83 -27.56
CA ALA A 61 -4.70 -42.38 -28.95
C ALA A 61 -4.16 -40.95 -29.11
N LEU A 62 -4.50 -40.05 -28.18
CA LEU A 62 -3.99 -38.68 -28.16
C LEU A 62 -2.47 -38.66 -27.94
N SER A 63 -1.95 -39.45 -27.01
CA SER A 63 -0.51 -39.55 -26.75
C SER A 63 0.25 -40.05 -27.98
N LYS A 64 -0.27 -41.07 -28.69
CA LYS A 64 0.29 -41.55 -29.95
C LYS A 64 0.25 -40.47 -31.05
N ALA A 65 -0.84 -39.73 -31.14
CA ALA A 65 -0.96 -38.62 -32.09
C ALA A 65 0.04 -37.50 -31.79
N VAL A 66 0.20 -37.11 -30.52
CA VAL A 66 1.18 -36.11 -30.07
C VAL A 66 2.62 -36.58 -30.34
N GLN A 67 2.94 -37.84 -30.04
CA GLN A 67 4.26 -38.42 -30.37
C GLN A 67 4.51 -38.47 -31.88
N GLY A 68 3.47 -38.76 -32.68
CA GLY A 68 3.51 -38.68 -34.14
C GLY A 68 3.81 -37.27 -34.63
N LEU A 69 3.14 -36.27 -34.05
CA LEU A 69 3.37 -34.84 -34.36
C LEU A 69 4.75 -34.37 -33.92
N MET A 70 5.26 -34.82 -32.78
CA MET A 70 6.62 -34.52 -32.31
C MET A 70 7.67 -35.16 -33.25
N ARG A 71 7.46 -36.41 -33.69
CA ARG A 71 8.32 -37.06 -34.70
C ARG A 71 8.27 -36.33 -36.05
N LEU A 72 7.08 -35.91 -36.49
CA LEU A 72 6.90 -35.13 -37.70
C LEU A 72 7.60 -33.77 -37.60
N ALA A 73 7.45 -33.06 -36.49
CA ALA A 73 8.12 -31.79 -36.23
C ALA A 73 9.65 -31.94 -36.14
N ALA A 74 10.15 -33.02 -35.53
CA ALA A 74 11.57 -33.34 -35.49
C ALA A 74 12.12 -33.65 -36.89
N ASN A 75 11.35 -34.36 -37.72
CA ASN A 75 11.71 -34.65 -39.11
C ASN A 75 11.56 -33.45 -40.06
N MET A 76 10.81 -32.41 -39.66
CA MET A 76 10.66 -31.16 -40.43
C MET A 76 11.61 -30.04 -39.96
N ARG A 77 12.32 -30.20 -38.84
CA ARG A 77 13.22 -29.18 -38.30
C ARG A 77 14.68 -29.36 -38.73
N ASP A 78 14.95 -30.32 -39.62
CA ASP A 78 16.19 -30.38 -40.37
C ASP A 78 15.87 -30.36 -41.87
N LYS A 79 16.50 -29.45 -42.61
CA LYS A 79 16.26 -29.08 -44.03
C LYS A 79 15.21 -28.00 -44.29
N ARG A 80 15.65 -26.78 -44.03
CA ARG A 80 15.36 -25.63 -44.91
C ARG A 80 16.12 -25.82 -46.24
N GLU A 81 15.67 -26.73 -47.10
CA GLU A 81 16.04 -26.86 -48.52
C GLU A 81 15.09 -27.88 -49.20
N PRO A 82 14.71 -27.75 -50.49
CA PRO A 82 13.71 -28.60 -51.12
C PRO A 82 14.23 -30.04 -51.16
N VAL A 83 13.52 -30.98 -50.53
CA VAL A 83 13.89 -32.41 -50.57
C VAL A 83 13.56 -32.97 -51.95
N GLY A 84 14.50 -32.77 -52.90
CA GLY A 84 14.55 -33.43 -54.20
C GLY A 84 15.16 -34.83 -54.15
N VAL A 85 15.07 -35.53 -53.02
CA VAL A 85 15.80 -36.79 -52.79
C VAL A 85 15.15 -37.99 -53.49
N CYS A 86 13.83 -37.99 -53.76
CA CYS A 86 13.21 -39.12 -54.46
C CYS A 86 12.94 -38.85 -55.95
N GLU A 87 13.03 -37.60 -56.42
CA GLU A 87 12.66 -37.28 -57.81
C GLU A 87 13.76 -37.69 -58.80
N ALA A 88 15.02 -37.58 -58.40
CA ALA A 88 16.16 -38.06 -59.18
C ALA A 88 16.17 -39.60 -59.32
N ASP A 89 15.85 -40.32 -58.23
CA ASP A 89 15.83 -41.79 -58.21
C ASP A 89 14.67 -42.37 -59.04
N PHE A 90 13.48 -41.77 -58.97
CA PHE A 90 12.35 -42.17 -59.82
C PHE A 90 12.52 -41.77 -61.28
N LYS A 91 13.28 -40.70 -61.57
CA LYS A 91 13.65 -40.32 -62.95
C LYS A 91 14.63 -41.33 -63.53
N GLY A 92 15.71 -41.66 -62.80
CA GLY A 92 16.69 -42.67 -63.21
C GLY A 92 16.06 -44.06 -63.40
N LEU A 93 15.13 -44.47 -62.54
CA LEU A 93 14.42 -45.74 -62.69
C LEU A 93 13.56 -45.78 -63.97
N ARG A 94 12.91 -44.66 -64.31
CA ARG A 94 12.09 -44.55 -65.52
C ARG A 94 12.93 -44.59 -66.79
N GLU A 95 14.08 -43.93 -66.77
CA GLU A 95 15.06 -43.91 -67.86
C GLU A 95 15.67 -45.31 -68.08
N ASN A 96 16.07 -46.00 -67.00
CA ASN A 96 16.55 -47.39 -67.06
C ASN A 96 15.48 -48.35 -67.63
N MET A 97 14.21 -48.16 -67.25
CA MET A 97 13.11 -48.98 -67.75
C MET A 97 12.87 -48.80 -69.25
N SER A 98 12.99 -47.57 -69.75
CA SER A 98 12.90 -47.29 -71.19
C SER A 98 14.05 -47.90 -71.98
N GLU A 99 15.26 -47.93 -71.41
CA GLU A 99 16.43 -48.51 -72.06
C GLU A 99 16.37 -50.05 -72.14
N ILE A 100 15.89 -50.71 -71.09
CA ILE A 100 15.65 -52.16 -71.09
C ILE A 100 14.60 -52.53 -72.15
N GLU A 101 13.53 -51.74 -72.28
CA GLU A 101 12.49 -51.96 -73.30
C GLU A 101 13.04 -51.80 -74.73
N ARG A 102 14.00 -50.88 -74.92
CA ARG A 102 14.70 -50.68 -76.21
C ARG A 102 15.57 -51.88 -76.58
N ILE A 103 16.27 -52.46 -75.61
CA ILE A 103 17.14 -53.64 -75.80
C ILE A 103 16.32 -54.88 -76.16
N LEU A 104 15.21 -55.12 -75.44
CA LEU A 104 14.34 -56.28 -75.66
C LEU A 104 13.59 -56.25 -77.00
N LYS A 105 13.44 -55.07 -77.62
CA LYS A 105 12.83 -54.90 -78.96
C LYS A 105 13.81 -55.11 -80.12
N HIS A 106 15.09 -55.39 -79.86
CA HIS A 106 16.10 -55.58 -80.90
C HIS A 106 15.97 -56.96 -81.59
N PRO A 107 16.06 -57.04 -82.93
CA PRO A 107 15.73 -58.25 -83.72
C PRO A 107 16.69 -59.44 -83.54
N VAL A 108 17.76 -59.29 -82.76
CA VAL A 108 18.78 -60.34 -82.52
C VAL A 108 18.35 -61.30 -81.39
N PHE A 109 17.34 -60.94 -80.60
CA PHE A 109 16.93 -61.70 -79.42
C PHE A 109 15.68 -62.54 -79.70
N SER A 110 15.76 -63.85 -79.51
CA SER A 110 14.65 -64.79 -79.69
C SER A 110 13.58 -64.59 -78.62
N SER A 111 12.31 -64.46 -79.02
CA SER A 111 11.19 -64.10 -78.13
C SER A 111 10.90 -65.12 -77.02
N GLY A 112 11.48 -66.32 -77.09
CA GLY A 112 11.27 -67.39 -76.10
C GLY A 112 12.22 -67.37 -74.89
N GLU A 113 13.38 -66.71 -74.97
CA GLU A 113 14.44 -66.85 -73.95
C GLU A 113 14.30 -65.89 -72.76
N PHE A 114 13.36 -64.94 -72.80
CA PHE A 114 13.23 -63.88 -71.79
C PHE A 114 11.79 -63.59 -71.32
N SER A 115 10.86 -64.55 -71.42
CA SER A 115 9.48 -64.38 -70.92
C SER A 115 9.45 -63.96 -69.44
N THR A 116 10.31 -64.56 -68.62
CA THR A 116 10.45 -64.23 -67.19
C THR A 116 10.92 -62.80 -66.93
N VAL A 117 11.78 -62.25 -67.79
CA VAL A 117 12.26 -60.86 -67.66
C VAL A 117 11.18 -59.87 -68.08
N LYS A 118 10.38 -60.19 -69.09
CA LYS A 118 9.22 -59.39 -69.48
C LYS A 118 8.12 -59.40 -68.41
N ASP A 119 7.82 -60.56 -67.84
CA ASP A 119 6.85 -60.69 -66.75
C ASP A 119 7.30 -59.88 -65.51
N TYR A 120 8.60 -59.91 -65.21
CA TYR A 120 9.18 -59.09 -64.15
C TYR A 120 9.10 -57.59 -64.46
N GLN A 121 9.35 -57.21 -65.72
CA GLN A 121 9.23 -55.83 -66.19
C GLN A 121 7.80 -55.29 -66.02
N ASP A 122 6.80 -56.08 -66.41
CA ASP A 122 5.39 -55.70 -66.28
C ASP A 122 4.96 -55.61 -64.81
N SER A 123 5.46 -56.51 -63.95
CA SER A 123 5.24 -56.43 -62.49
C SER A 123 5.79 -55.14 -61.87
N VAL A 124 7.01 -54.74 -62.26
CA VAL A 124 7.62 -53.48 -61.78
C VAL A 124 6.84 -52.26 -62.28
N ARG A 125 6.32 -52.30 -63.51
CA ARG A 125 5.48 -51.23 -64.07
C ARG A 125 4.19 -51.05 -63.27
N GLU A 126 3.53 -52.14 -62.92
CA GLU A 126 2.30 -52.13 -62.11
C GLU A 126 2.56 -51.55 -60.71
N GLN A 127 3.66 -51.94 -60.07
CA GLN A 127 4.06 -51.42 -58.75
C GLN A 127 4.37 -49.92 -58.79
N ILE A 128 5.04 -49.43 -59.85
CA ILE A 128 5.28 -47.99 -60.04
C ILE A 128 3.96 -47.23 -60.21
N MET A 129 2.99 -47.78 -60.95
CA MET A 129 1.68 -47.15 -61.10
C MET A 129 0.91 -47.10 -59.78
N GLN A 130 0.91 -48.18 -58.99
CA GLN A 130 0.29 -48.20 -57.66
C GLN A 130 0.93 -47.19 -56.70
N LEU A 131 2.25 -47.09 -56.68
CA LEU A 131 2.97 -46.10 -55.86
C LEU A 131 2.62 -44.66 -56.27
N SER A 132 2.47 -44.41 -57.57
CA SER A 132 2.09 -43.10 -58.09
C SER A 132 0.66 -42.69 -57.71
N MET A 133 -0.27 -43.65 -57.65
CA MET A 133 -1.65 -43.47 -57.19
C MET A 133 -1.69 -43.15 -55.69
N GLN A 134 -0.90 -43.85 -54.86
CA GLN A 134 -0.78 -43.56 -53.42
C GLN A 134 -0.16 -42.18 -53.15
N MET A 135 0.81 -41.75 -53.96
CA MET A 135 1.38 -40.39 -53.87
C MET A 135 0.39 -39.28 -54.25
N LYS A 136 -0.59 -39.54 -55.12
CA LYS A 136 -1.65 -38.56 -55.45
C LYS A 136 -2.63 -38.37 -54.29
N ALA A 137 -3.01 -39.44 -53.60
CA ALA A 137 -3.92 -39.36 -52.43
C ALA A 137 -3.35 -38.51 -51.28
N VAL A 138 -2.01 -38.44 -51.14
CA VAL A 138 -1.34 -37.58 -50.15
C VAL A 138 -1.35 -36.09 -50.56
N ARG A 139 -1.50 -35.77 -51.85
CA ARG A 139 -1.59 -34.39 -52.35
C ARG A 139 -3.00 -33.79 -52.25
N GLU A 140 -4.02 -34.61 -51.99
CA GLU A 140 -5.44 -34.21 -51.99
C GLU A 140 -6.00 -33.74 -50.62
N PHE A 141 -5.22 -32.99 -49.84
CA PHE A 141 -5.81 -32.10 -48.82
C PHE A 141 -5.58 -30.59 -49.11
N PRO A 142 -6.02 -30.05 -50.27
CA PRO A 142 -6.05 -28.60 -50.48
C PRO A 142 -6.85 -27.87 -49.39
N ASP A 143 -7.97 -28.46 -48.97
CA ASP A 143 -8.88 -27.90 -47.94
C ASP A 143 -8.23 -27.79 -46.56
N LEU A 144 -7.32 -28.71 -46.20
CA LEU A 144 -6.66 -28.68 -44.90
C LEU A 144 -5.69 -27.51 -44.79
N LYS A 145 -4.93 -27.21 -45.85
CA LYS A 145 -4.01 -26.06 -45.89
C LYS A 145 -4.77 -24.74 -45.74
N GLU A 146 -5.90 -24.62 -46.44
CA GLU A 146 -6.76 -23.44 -46.37
C GLU A 146 -7.42 -23.30 -44.98
N ARG A 147 -7.89 -24.40 -44.39
CA ARG A 147 -8.45 -24.43 -43.03
C ARG A 147 -7.42 -24.11 -41.95
N ILE A 148 -6.20 -24.62 -42.07
CA ILE A 148 -5.08 -24.28 -41.18
C ILE A 148 -4.74 -22.79 -41.34
N GLY A 149 -4.70 -22.27 -42.57
CA GLY A 149 -4.51 -20.85 -42.85
C GLY A 149 -5.59 -19.98 -42.18
N ARG A 150 -6.88 -20.34 -42.35
CA ARG A 150 -7.99 -19.65 -41.68
C ARG A 150 -7.86 -19.65 -40.17
N ARG A 151 -7.60 -20.81 -39.56
CA ARG A 151 -7.43 -20.93 -38.10
C ARG A 151 -6.23 -20.16 -37.57
N ARG A 152 -5.14 -20.11 -38.33
CA ARG A 152 -3.98 -19.29 -38.00
C ARG A 152 -4.31 -17.80 -38.01
N ASN A 153 -4.97 -17.32 -39.06
CA ASN A 153 -5.36 -15.90 -39.16
C ASN A 153 -6.33 -15.51 -38.03
N GLU A 154 -7.27 -16.39 -37.68
CA GLU A 154 -8.20 -16.20 -36.56
C GLU A 154 -7.45 -16.12 -35.21
N ALA A 155 -6.46 -16.99 -35.00
CA ALA A 155 -5.60 -16.94 -33.82
C ALA A 155 -4.73 -15.68 -33.76
N ASP A 156 -4.20 -15.23 -34.91
CA ASP A 156 -3.40 -14.00 -35.00
C ASP A 156 -4.25 -12.75 -34.68
N LEU A 157 -5.50 -12.69 -35.17
CA LEU A 157 -6.45 -11.63 -34.83
C LEU A 157 -6.79 -11.60 -33.33
N LEU A 158 -7.08 -12.76 -32.74
CA LEU A 158 -7.34 -12.88 -31.30
C LEU A 158 -6.13 -12.45 -30.46
N LEU A 159 -4.91 -12.76 -30.91
CA LEU A 159 -3.70 -12.37 -30.22
C LEU A 159 -3.51 -10.85 -30.21
N GLU A 160 -3.77 -10.18 -31.33
CA GLU A 160 -3.68 -8.72 -31.43
C GLU A 160 -4.77 -8.02 -30.59
N GLU A 161 -6.00 -8.54 -30.57
CA GLU A 161 -7.08 -8.07 -29.69
C GLU A 161 -6.67 -8.17 -28.21
N LEU A 162 -6.12 -9.32 -27.80
CA LEU A 162 -5.69 -9.54 -26.43
C LEU A 162 -4.56 -8.58 -26.02
N ARG A 163 -3.59 -8.34 -26.91
CA ARG A 163 -2.50 -7.38 -26.69
C ARG A 163 -3.01 -5.96 -26.55
N ARG A 164 -3.97 -5.55 -27.39
CA ARG A 164 -4.62 -4.24 -27.31
C ARG A 164 -5.30 -4.05 -25.95
N GLU A 165 -6.03 -5.06 -25.49
CA GLU A 165 -6.77 -5.02 -24.23
C GLU A 165 -5.83 -4.95 -23.01
N ILE A 166 -4.76 -5.75 -23.00
CA ILE A 166 -3.70 -5.69 -21.97
C ILE A 166 -3.07 -4.29 -21.93
N GLY A 167 -2.77 -3.71 -23.10
CA GLY A 167 -2.20 -2.37 -23.21
C GLY A 167 -3.13 -1.28 -22.68
N LEU A 168 -4.42 -1.35 -22.98
CA LEU A 168 -5.42 -0.41 -22.45
C LEU A 168 -5.56 -0.52 -20.94
N ARG A 169 -5.66 -1.74 -20.41
CA ARG A 169 -5.80 -1.97 -18.96
C ARG A 169 -4.57 -1.52 -18.19
N SER A 170 -3.37 -1.71 -18.75
CA SER A 170 -2.12 -1.24 -18.16
C SER A 170 -2.04 0.29 -18.15
N ARG A 171 -2.45 0.96 -19.24
CA ARG A 171 -2.50 2.44 -19.29
C ARG A 171 -3.50 3.02 -18.28
N ALA A 172 -4.70 2.44 -18.20
CA ALA A 172 -5.72 2.87 -17.24
C ALA A 172 -5.25 2.68 -15.78
N HIS A 173 -4.62 1.53 -15.48
CA HIS A 173 -4.05 1.28 -14.17
C HIS A 173 -2.92 2.27 -13.83
N ASN A 174 -1.99 2.52 -14.76
CA ASN A 174 -0.87 3.44 -14.52
C ASN A 174 -1.32 4.90 -14.37
N ALA A 175 -2.32 5.33 -15.14
CA ALA A 175 -2.93 6.65 -14.97
C ALA A 175 -3.55 6.78 -13.56
N SER A 176 -4.37 5.82 -13.15
CA SER A 176 -5.00 5.81 -11.82
C SER A 176 -3.99 5.80 -10.67
N VAL A 177 -2.89 5.03 -10.78
CA VAL A 177 -1.83 5.00 -9.76
C VAL A 177 -1.06 6.31 -9.72
N THR A 178 -0.78 6.93 -10.87
CA THR A 178 -0.07 8.21 -10.95
C THR A 178 -0.91 9.33 -10.35
N ASP A 179 -2.19 9.42 -10.73
CA ASP A 179 -3.13 10.40 -10.20
C ASP A 179 -3.27 10.26 -8.68
N SER A 180 -3.46 9.03 -8.19
CA SER A 180 -3.54 8.74 -6.75
C SER A 180 -2.25 9.13 -6.01
N SER A 181 -1.08 8.91 -6.62
CA SER A 181 0.20 9.29 -6.02
C SER A 181 0.41 10.80 -5.97
N GLU A 182 -0.04 11.55 -6.98
CA GLU A 182 0.00 13.01 -6.97
C GLU A 182 -0.95 13.60 -5.92
N ASP A 183 -2.15 13.04 -5.79
CA ASP A 183 -3.12 13.43 -4.77
C ASP A 183 -2.59 13.17 -3.36
N ILE A 184 -2.01 11.99 -3.10
CA ILE A 184 -1.38 11.68 -1.80
C ILE A 184 -0.28 12.68 -1.48
N LYS A 185 0.58 13.00 -2.46
CA LYS A 185 1.67 13.97 -2.28
C LYS A 185 1.13 15.37 -1.96
N LYS A 186 0.07 15.79 -2.66
CA LYS A 186 -0.61 17.08 -2.42
C LYS A 186 -1.22 17.14 -1.02
N HIS A 187 -1.98 16.11 -0.62
CA HIS A 187 -2.58 16.06 0.72
C HIS A 187 -1.53 16.03 1.83
N TYR A 188 -0.43 15.29 1.64
CA TYR A 188 0.68 15.29 2.59
C TYR A 188 1.32 16.67 2.75
N GLN A 189 1.57 17.40 1.65
CA GLN A 189 2.11 18.75 1.70
C GLN A 189 1.18 19.73 2.41
N THR A 190 -0.13 19.66 2.13
CA THR A 190 -1.15 20.47 2.81
C THR A 190 -1.18 20.16 4.31
N SER A 191 -1.17 18.89 4.68
CA SER A 191 -1.17 18.44 6.09
C SER A 191 0.08 18.91 6.85
N SER A 192 1.26 18.74 6.27
CA SER A 192 2.52 19.17 6.87
C SER A 192 2.61 20.71 7.03
N SER A 193 2.08 21.46 6.06
CA SER A 193 1.98 22.93 6.17
C SER A 193 1.02 23.36 7.27
N ALA A 194 -0.12 22.69 7.39
CA ALA A 194 -1.09 22.93 8.47
C ALA A 194 -0.49 22.62 9.86
N GLU A 195 0.25 21.53 9.99
CA GLU A 195 0.95 21.16 11.23
C GLU A 195 1.94 22.23 11.68
N LYS A 196 2.79 22.73 10.77
CA LYS A 196 3.75 23.81 11.09
C LYS A 196 3.06 25.05 11.62
N LYS A 197 1.99 25.50 10.96
CA LYS A 197 1.21 26.66 11.41
C LYS A 197 0.51 26.42 12.75
N SER A 198 0.05 25.20 13.01
CA SER A 198 -0.50 24.81 14.31
C SER A 198 0.55 24.87 15.41
N ASN A 199 1.78 24.40 15.14
CA ASN A 199 2.88 24.46 16.11
C ASN A 199 3.29 25.91 16.45
N GLU A 200 3.24 26.84 15.49
CA GLU A 200 3.48 28.27 15.76
C GLU A 200 2.49 28.85 16.79
N THR A 201 1.24 28.34 16.79
CA THR A 201 0.15 28.76 17.68
C THR A 201 0.45 28.48 19.15
N ILE A 202 1.22 27.41 19.45
CA ILE A 202 1.54 26.97 20.82
C ILE A 202 2.24 28.08 21.62
N SER A 203 3.19 28.79 21.00
CA SER A 203 3.92 29.87 21.66
C SER A 203 3.03 31.06 22.04
N ILE A 204 2.03 31.37 21.20
CA ILE A 204 1.10 32.48 21.43
C ILE A 204 0.19 32.13 22.61
N ILE A 205 -0.33 30.91 22.66
CA ILE A 205 -1.15 30.42 23.79
C ILE A 205 -0.36 30.47 25.09
N LYS A 206 0.89 29.99 25.09
CA LYS A 206 1.77 30.00 26.26
C LYS A 206 2.07 31.41 26.77
N ASN A 207 2.32 32.36 25.87
CA ASN A 207 2.52 33.77 26.23
C ASN A 207 1.25 34.41 26.79
N SER A 208 0.09 34.08 26.22
CA SER A 208 -1.21 34.57 26.70
C SER A 208 -1.53 34.03 28.10
N GLU A 209 -1.25 32.75 28.34
CA GLU A 209 -1.37 32.12 29.66
C GLU A 209 -0.47 32.79 30.69
N LYS A 210 0.82 32.98 30.38
CA LYS A 210 1.75 33.68 31.25
C LYS A 210 1.25 35.07 31.62
N THR A 211 0.77 35.83 30.63
CA THR A 211 0.25 37.19 30.84
C THR A 211 -0.96 37.21 31.79
N ARG A 212 -1.87 36.23 31.67
CA ARG A 212 -3.00 36.07 32.61
C ARG A 212 -2.53 35.77 34.03
N ASN A 213 -1.55 34.88 34.18
CA ASN A 213 -1.02 34.51 35.49
C ASN A 213 -0.31 35.70 36.15
N ASP A 214 0.48 36.47 35.39
CA ASP A 214 1.13 37.69 35.87
C ASP A 214 0.09 38.73 36.34
N LEU A 215 -1.03 38.85 35.62
CA LEU A 215 -2.17 39.70 35.98
C LEU A 215 -2.81 39.32 37.32
N LEU A 216 -3.05 38.02 37.53
CA LEU A 216 -3.66 37.51 38.76
C LEU A 216 -2.79 37.82 39.98
N ILE A 217 -1.47 37.60 39.88
CA ILE A 217 -0.52 37.88 40.97
C ILE A 217 -0.60 39.36 41.38
N ILE A 218 -0.70 40.26 40.41
CA ILE A 218 -0.75 41.70 40.67
C ILE A 218 -2.10 42.07 41.31
N PHE A 219 -3.19 41.46 40.85
CA PHE A 219 -4.52 41.68 41.43
C PHE A 219 -4.61 41.21 42.89
N ASP A 220 -4.04 40.04 43.19
CA ASP A 220 -3.96 39.51 44.56
C ASP A 220 -3.12 40.42 45.46
N THR A 221 -1.98 40.90 44.94
CA THR A 221 -1.10 41.83 45.66
C THR A 221 -1.81 43.15 45.97
N LEU A 222 -2.57 43.70 45.01
CA LEU A 222 -3.35 44.92 45.18
C LEU A 222 -4.45 44.72 46.21
N THR A 223 -5.20 43.62 46.11
CA THR A 223 -6.29 43.30 47.02
C THR A 223 -5.78 43.13 48.46
N SER A 224 -4.67 42.41 48.63
CA SER A 224 -4.01 42.21 49.92
C SER A 224 -3.54 43.53 50.53
N LYS A 225 -2.84 44.39 49.75
CA LYS A 225 -2.36 45.68 50.24
C LYS A 225 -3.50 46.64 50.57
N GLN A 226 -4.52 46.72 49.72
CA GLN A 226 -5.71 47.55 49.95
C GLN A 226 -6.42 47.14 51.23
N ASN A 227 -6.62 45.84 51.46
CA ASN A 227 -7.22 45.34 52.69
C ASN A 227 -6.38 45.72 53.91
N SER A 228 -5.04 45.60 53.84
CA SER A 228 -4.15 46.00 54.93
C SER A 228 -4.23 47.51 55.25
N SER A 229 -4.30 48.34 54.21
CA SER A 229 -4.40 49.80 54.36
C SER A 229 -5.77 50.22 54.87
N LEU A 230 -6.85 49.57 54.42
CA LEU A 230 -8.20 49.79 54.89
C LEU A 230 -8.33 49.44 56.38
N GLU A 231 -7.74 48.31 56.80
CA GLU A 231 -7.70 47.94 58.23
C GLU A 231 -6.92 48.97 59.06
N LYS A 232 -5.80 49.50 58.56
CA LYS A 232 -5.09 50.60 59.23
C LYS A 232 -5.92 51.89 59.31
N LEU A 233 -6.68 52.22 58.27
CA LEU A 233 -7.57 53.40 58.24
C LEU A 233 -8.74 53.25 59.23
N LYS A 234 -9.33 52.05 59.37
CA LYS A 234 -10.38 51.79 60.37
C LYS A 234 -9.89 51.99 61.81
N GLN A 235 -8.59 51.81 62.07
CA GLN A 235 -7.99 52.04 63.39
C GLN A 235 -7.84 53.53 63.72
N ILE A 236 -7.96 54.43 62.73
CA ILE A 236 -7.95 55.88 62.96
C ILE A 236 -9.32 56.29 63.47
N THR A 237 -9.45 56.38 64.79
CA THR A 237 -10.60 57.03 65.43
C THR A 237 -10.40 58.53 65.36
N VAL A 238 -11.33 59.25 64.71
CA VAL A 238 -11.37 60.72 64.78
C VAL A 238 -11.73 61.08 66.23
N PRO A 239 -10.82 61.73 66.98
CA PRO A 239 -11.14 62.11 68.35
C PRO A 239 -12.23 63.17 68.32
N ASP A 240 -13.16 63.07 69.28
CA ASP A 240 -14.18 64.09 69.48
C ASP A 240 -13.52 65.47 69.69
N ILE A 241 -13.82 66.40 68.77
CA ILE A 241 -13.29 67.76 68.75
C ILE A 241 -13.62 68.50 70.04
N GLN A 242 -14.77 68.25 70.67
CA GLN A 242 -15.11 68.87 71.96
C GLN A 242 -14.17 68.38 73.06
N ARG A 243 -13.93 67.06 73.11
CA ARG A 243 -13.02 66.42 74.06
C ARG A 243 -11.56 66.83 73.87
N LEU A 244 -11.18 67.13 72.62
CA LEU A 244 -9.85 67.63 72.27
C LEU A 244 -9.69 69.10 72.69
N LYS A 245 -10.71 69.93 72.47
CA LYS A 245 -10.75 71.33 72.93
C LYS A 245 -10.64 71.42 74.45
N GLU A 246 -11.34 70.56 75.18
CA GLU A 246 -11.26 70.48 76.65
C GLU A 246 -9.85 70.16 77.14
N LYS A 247 -9.18 69.20 76.50
CA LYS A 247 -7.81 68.82 76.88
C LYS A 247 -6.75 69.85 76.52
N VAL A 248 -6.96 70.66 75.48
CA VAL A 248 -5.98 71.64 74.99
C VAL A 248 -6.17 73.01 75.63
N CYS A 249 -7.41 73.48 75.74
CA CYS A 249 -7.76 74.82 76.24
C CYS A 249 -8.19 74.80 77.72
N GLY A 250 -8.46 73.63 78.33
CA GLY A 250 -8.83 73.48 79.74
C GLY A 250 -10.29 73.79 80.08
N ASP A 251 -11.03 74.42 79.16
CA ASP A 251 -12.44 74.80 79.28
C ASP A 251 -13.41 73.80 78.62
N PRO A 252 -14.70 73.73 79.01
CA PRO A 252 -15.71 72.86 78.39
C PRO A 252 -15.80 73.04 76.86
N GLY A 253 -15.93 71.94 76.11
CA GLY A 253 -15.65 71.86 74.67
C GLY A 253 -16.51 72.72 73.73
N ASP A 254 -17.55 73.37 74.27
CA ASP A 254 -18.51 74.21 73.54
C ASP A 254 -18.07 75.69 73.42
N ARG A 255 -16.99 76.11 74.08
CA ARG A 255 -16.50 77.51 74.01
C ARG A 255 -15.34 77.70 73.01
N PRO A 256 -15.28 78.82 72.27
CA PRO A 256 -14.14 79.14 71.40
C PRO A 256 -12.88 79.44 72.22
N CYS A 257 -11.73 78.86 71.86
CA CYS A 257 -10.45 79.09 72.57
C CYS A 257 -9.92 80.54 72.48
N VAL A 258 -10.63 81.44 71.80
CA VAL A 258 -10.32 82.88 71.72
C VAL A 258 -10.77 83.63 72.99
N LEU A 259 -11.64 83.03 73.81
CA LEU A 259 -12.17 83.64 75.04
C LEU A 259 -11.49 83.15 76.34
N SER A 260 -10.54 82.22 76.24
CA SER A 260 -9.81 81.69 77.40
C SER A 260 -8.65 82.61 77.75
N SER A 261 -8.82 83.47 78.76
CA SER A 261 -7.72 84.26 79.33
C SER A 261 -6.67 83.32 79.92
N CYS A 262 -5.50 83.25 79.28
CA CYS A 262 -4.35 82.53 79.79
C CYS A 262 -3.64 83.35 80.90
N ASP A 263 -4.32 83.59 82.03
CA ASP A 263 -3.75 84.30 83.19
C ASP A 263 -3.66 83.37 84.42
N GLY A 264 -2.95 82.25 84.25
CA GLY A 264 -2.47 81.42 85.36
C GLY A 264 -0.99 81.74 85.70
N PRO A 265 -0.51 81.54 86.94
CA PRO A 265 0.75 82.10 87.46
C PRO A 265 2.05 81.45 86.91
N SER A 266 2.00 80.83 85.74
CA SER A 266 3.18 80.28 85.08
C SER A 266 3.02 80.52 83.58
N GLY A 267 3.58 81.64 83.12
CA GLY A 267 3.67 82.03 81.72
C GLY A 267 4.55 81.08 80.90
N GLY A 268 4.09 79.84 80.73
CA GLY A 268 4.60 78.89 79.77
C GLY A 268 3.68 78.88 78.57
N GLY A 269 4.24 79.09 77.37
CA GLY A 269 3.52 78.90 76.11
C GLY A 269 2.89 77.50 75.99
N SER A 270 2.14 77.28 74.91
CA SER A 270 1.33 76.07 74.67
C SER A 270 1.96 74.78 75.21
N PRO A 271 1.18 73.93 75.91
CA PRO A 271 1.72 72.75 76.58
C PRO A 271 2.34 71.76 75.57
N PRO A 272 3.31 70.92 75.98
CA PRO A 272 4.02 69.95 75.12
C PRO A 272 3.09 68.96 74.38
N LEU A 273 1.84 68.84 74.83
CA LEU A 273 0.79 68.08 74.17
C LEU A 273 0.44 68.64 72.77
N SER A 274 0.50 69.96 72.54
CA SER A 274 0.22 70.54 71.21
C SER A 274 1.35 70.31 70.22
N SER A 275 2.60 70.34 70.68
CA SER A 275 3.79 70.00 69.89
C SER A 275 3.77 68.53 69.48
N ASN A 276 3.46 67.61 70.40
CA ASN A 276 3.31 66.19 70.07
C ASN A 276 2.13 65.94 69.12
N ALA A 277 1.01 66.66 69.28
CA ALA A 277 -0.12 66.57 68.36
C ALA A 277 0.22 67.07 66.95
N LEU A 278 0.96 68.18 66.84
CA LEU A 278 1.42 68.69 65.55
C LEU A 278 2.40 67.73 64.89
N GLN A 279 3.34 67.15 65.65
CA GLN A 279 4.29 66.18 65.13
C GLN A 279 3.59 64.89 64.66
N GLN A 280 2.62 64.36 65.43
CA GLN A 280 1.81 63.22 64.99
C GLN A 280 0.95 63.55 63.75
N ALA A 281 0.42 64.77 63.64
CA ALA A 281 -0.31 65.20 62.46
C ALA A 281 0.61 65.27 61.23
N GLN A 282 1.84 65.76 61.37
CA GLN A 282 2.84 65.79 60.31
C GLN A 282 3.30 64.39 59.90
N GLU A 283 3.49 63.48 60.86
CA GLU A 283 3.79 62.07 60.60
C GLU A 283 2.65 61.39 59.84
N ALA A 284 1.40 61.61 60.27
CA ALA A 284 0.21 61.12 59.57
C ALA A 284 0.09 61.69 58.14
N GLU A 285 0.36 62.98 57.96
CA GLU A 285 0.38 63.61 56.64
C GLU A 285 1.45 62.99 55.74
N SER A 286 2.66 62.74 56.27
CA SER A 286 3.74 62.09 55.52
C SER A 286 3.37 60.66 55.11
N ALA A 287 2.70 59.91 56.00
CA ALA A 287 2.24 58.56 55.72
C ALA A 287 1.15 58.54 54.64
N ILE A 288 0.22 59.51 54.67
CA ILE A 288 -0.82 59.68 53.64
C ILE A 288 -0.20 60.03 52.29
N ARG A 289 0.80 60.93 52.25
CA ARG A 289 1.52 61.27 51.01
C ARG A 289 2.24 60.05 50.42
N ASN A 290 2.96 59.27 51.23
CA ASN A 290 3.61 58.03 50.79
C ASN A 290 2.58 57.01 50.26
N LEU A 291 1.43 56.88 50.92
CA LEU A 291 0.36 56.00 50.44
C LEU A 291 -0.18 56.46 49.08
N SER A 292 -0.36 57.78 48.91
CA SER A 292 -0.78 58.38 47.64
C SER A 292 0.20 58.09 46.51
N ASP A 293 1.51 58.22 46.77
CA ASP A 293 2.57 57.92 45.81
C ASP A 293 2.57 56.43 45.43
N GLN A 294 2.37 55.53 46.39
CA GLN A 294 2.24 54.09 46.12
C GLN A 294 1.03 53.76 45.26
N VAL A 295 -0.13 54.36 45.56
CA VAL A 295 -1.36 54.19 44.76
C VAL A 295 -1.16 54.68 43.33
N GLN A 296 -0.45 55.80 43.15
CA GLN A 296 -0.12 56.32 41.83
C GLN A 296 0.86 55.40 41.08
N GLY A 297 1.85 54.84 41.77
CA GLY A 297 2.73 53.81 41.23
C GLY A 297 1.96 52.57 40.74
N TRP A 298 1.03 52.08 41.53
CA TRP A 298 0.16 50.95 41.17
C TRP A 298 -0.76 51.28 39.99
N LYS A 299 -1.32 52.48 39.94
CA LYS A 299 -2.12 52.94 38.80
C LYS A 299 -1.33 52.90 37.49
N ASN A 300 -0.05 53.27 37.54
CA ASN A 300 0.84 53.19 36.38
C ASN A 300 1.17 51.75 35.99
N GLN A 301 1.43 50.87 36.96
CA GLN A 301 1.61 49.43 36.68
C GLN A 301 0.35 48.82 36.05
N LEU A 302 -0.83 49.12 36.59
CA LEU A 302 -2.11 48.64 36.06
C LEU A 302 -2.35 49.09 34.62
N LYS A 303 -1.99 50.35 34.28
CA LYS A 303 -2.03 50.86 32.91
C LYS A 303 -1.12 50.06 31.96
N ASN A 304 0.11 49.78 32.38
CA ASN A 304 1.06 49.02 31.55
C ASN A 304 0.56 47.59 31.29
N ILE A 305 0.00 46.95 32.31
CA ILE A 305 -0.52 45.59 32.18
C ILE A 305 -1.80 45.57 31.35
N SER A 306 -2.69 46.55 31.51
CA SER A 306 -3.87 46.71 30.66
C SER A 306 -3.46 46.84 29.18
N LYS A 307 -2.38 47.56 28.89
CA LYS A 307 -1.82 47.64 27.53
C LYS A 307 -1.30 46.29 27.03
N LEU A 308 -0.58 45.54 27.88
CA LEU A 308 -0.13 44.17 27.57
C LEU A 308 -1.28 43.18 27.35
N ALA A 309 -2.35 43.32 28.12
CA ALA A 309 -3.57 42.52 27.98
C ALA A 309 -4.26 42.82 26.64
N GLU A 310 -4.34 44.08 26.25
CA GLU A 310 -4.94 44.46 24.96
C GLU A 310 -4.09 43.97 23.78
N ILE A 311 -2.76 44.03 23.89
CA ILE A 311 -1.85 43.42 22.90
C ILE A 311 -2.10 41.91 22.81
N SER A 312 -2.15 41.21 23.95
CA SER A 312 -2.38 39.77 24.00
C SER A 312 -3.73 39.38 23.41
N LYS A 313 -4.78 40.15 23.68
CA LYS A 313 -6.12 39.98 23.11
C LYS A 313 -6.10 40.15 21.59
N ASN A 314 -5.45 41.20 21.09
CA ASN A 314 -5.33 41.44 19.65
C ASN A 314 -4.54 40.32 18.96
N SER A 315 -3.46 39.84 19.57
CA SER A 315 -2.71 38.68 19.08
C SER A 315 -3.55 37.40 19.07
N ALA A 316 -4.38 37.17 20.09
CA ALA A 316 -5.30 36.02 20.13
C ALA A 316 -6.40 36.10 19.06
N LEU A 317 -6.93 37.30 18.79
CA LEU A 317 -7.90 37.52 17.71
C LEU A 317 -7.29 37.25 16.33
N GLN A 318 -6.07 37.76 16.08
CA GLN A 318 -5.35 37.47 14.84
C GLN A 318 -5.07 35.97 14.67
N LEU A 319 -4.76 35.28 15.76
CA LEU A 319 -4.54 33.84 15.76
C LEU A 319 -5.82 33.07 15.43
N SER A 320 -6.94 33.44 16.06
CA SER A 320 -8.28 32.90 15.77
C SER A 320 -8.63 33.06 14.29
N GLU A 321 -8.37 34.24 13.72
CA GLU A 321 -8.64 34.50 12.31
C GLU A 321 -7.74 33.68 11.38
N LYS A 322 -6.45 33.53 11.72
CA LYS A 322 -5.54 32.62 11.01
C LYS A 322 -6.02 31.17 11.07
N LEU A 323 -6.44 30.68 12.24
CA LEU A 323 -6.98 29.32 12.42
C LEU A 323 -8.23 29.09 11.58
N ARG A 324 -9.14 30.06 11.53
CA ARG A 324 -10.34 30.00 10.71
C ARG A 324 -10.02 29.95 9.22
N ASN A 325 -9.06 30.77 8.77
CA ASN A 325 -8.62 30.76 7.37
C ASN A 325 -7.91 29.44 7.01
N MET A 326 -7.19 28.82 7.95
CA MET A 326 -6.59 27.49 7.74
C MET A 326 -7.65 26.39 7.62
N LYS A 327 -8.68 26.42 8.49
CA LYS A 327 -9.80 25.47 8.41
C LYS A 327 -10.48 25.52 7.04
N ASN A 328 -10.76 26.73 6.55
CA ASN A 328 -11.37 26.94 5.24
C ASN A 328 -10.45 26.56 4.04
N GLN A 329 -9.14 26.45 4.25
CA GLN A 329 -8.21 25.95 3.21
C GLN A 329 -8.08 24.43 3.23
N SER A 330 -8.52 23.77 4.29
CA SER A 330 -8.48 22.31 4.43
C SER A 330 -9.81 21.62 4.08
N GLU A 331 -10.92 22.37 4.10
CA GLU A 331 -12.26 21.96 3.63
C GLU A 331 -12.42 22.26 2.12
#